data_AF-U1YGH8-F1
#
_entry.id   AF-U1YGH8-F1
#
_cell.length_a   1.000
_cell.length_b   1.000
_cell.length_c   1.000
_cell.angle_alpha   90.00
_cell.angle_beta   90.00
_cell.angle_gamma   90.00
#
_symmetry.space_group_name_H-M   'P 1'
#
loop_
_entity.id
_entity.type
_entity.pdbx_description
1 polymer ?
#
loop_
_entity_poly.entity_id
_entity_poly.type
_entity_poly.pdbx_seq_one_letter_code
_entity_poly.pdbx_strand_id
1 'polypeptide(L)'
;LKDAEFIFMLPVLKEGMLPILHAVAPAVISFIGFEIAFILYPYLKNKQAAARGIVIANTITLLVYLQITLSCFLYFSPDEITNLLWPTLTLVKPIHFPFFERFEILFLSFYMFIFSTSFLPSIFIVTENINQFFGKQNWQLPICILLSLILAASFVYIPTHSQLEVMSKWWNWDAYIVFCFFPVLFFLYATLYTRWKQRKTV
;
A
#
# COMPACT_ATOMS: atom_id res chain seq x y z
N LEU A 1 -15.41 17.81 10.87
CA LEU A 1 -14.29 18.76 10.72
C LEU A 1 -14.84 20.15 10.98
N LYS A 2 -14.34 20.87 11.99
CA LYS A 2 -14.87 22.19 12.38
C LYS A 2 -14.28 23.32 11.51
N ASP A 3 -13.07 23.12 11.00
CA ASP A 3 -12.33 24.07 10.14
C ASP A 3 -12.28 23.61 8.68
N ALA A 4 -13.29 22.85 8.22
CA ALA A 4 -13.36 22.40 6.84
C ALA A 4 -13.86 23.52 5.93
N GLU A 5 -13.06 23.89 4.93
CA GLU A 5 -13.38 24.90 3.94
C GLU A 5 -13.64 24.27 2.58
N PHE A 6 -14.91 24.21 2.17
CA PHE A 6 -15.33 23.67 0.87
C PHE A 6 -14.75 24.46 -0.32
N ILE A 7 -14.35 25.72 -0.11
CA ILE A 7 -13.78 26.56 -1.15
C ILE A 7 -12.43 26.04 -1.63
N PHE A 8 -11.68 25.30 -0.81
CA PHE A 8 -10.40 24.70 -1.19
C PHE A 8 -10.54 23.60 -2.25
N MET A 9 -11.73 23.00 -2.41
CA MET A 9 -12.00 22.07 -3.50
C MET A 9 -12.30 22.75 -4.85
N LEU A 10 -12.46 24.07 -4.87
CA LEU A 10 -12.80 24.84 -6.07
C LEU A 10 -11.59 25.66 -6.55
N PRO A 11 -11.44 25.90 -7.87
CA PRO A 11 -12.26 25.39 -8.97
C PRO A 11 -11.86 23.97 -9.40
N VAL A 12 -12.84 23.09 -9.50
CA VAL A 12 -12.69 21.74 -10.03
C VAL A 12 -12.36 21.83 -11.54
N LEU A 13 -11.39 21.05 -12.02
CA LEU A 13 -10.98 20.99 -13.43
C LEU A 13 -10.40 22.31 -14.02
N LYS A 14 -9.83 23.20 -13.21
CA LYS A 14 -9.23 24.47 -13.67
C LYS A 14 -8.29 24.33 -14.88
N GLU A 15 -7.46 23.29 -14.86
CA GLU A 15 -6.42 23.00 -15.85
C GLU A 15 -6.86 21.93 -16.89
N GLY A 16 -8.16 21.61 -16.91
CA GLY A 16 -8.74 20.62 -17.80
C GLY A 16 -8.58 19.17 -17.34
N MET A 17 -8.76 18.22 -18.28
CA MET A 17 -8.78 16.79 -17.99
C MET A 17 -7.40 16.14 -17.90
N LEU A 18 -6.39 16.73 -18.55
CA LEU A 18 -5.07 16.12 -18.67
C LEU A 18 -4.38 15.89 -17.31
N PRO A 19 -4.40 16.85 -16.35
CA PRO A 19 -3.82 16.62 -15.03
C PRO A 19 -4.52 15.51 -14.24
N ILE A 20 -5.84 15.34 -14.43
CA ILE A 20 -6.60 14.28 -13.77
C ILE A 20 -6.15 12.91 -14.26
N LEU A 21 -5.96 12.75 -15.58
CA LEU A 21 -5.44 11.50 -16.14
C LEU A 21 -4.02 11.20 -15.64
N HIS A 22 -3.17 12.22 -15.51
CA HIS A 22 -1.84 12.04 -14.92
C HIS A 22 -1.91 11.66 -13.43
N ALA A 23 -2.92 12.11 -12.69
CA ALA A 23 -3.12 11.76 -11.29
C ALA A 23 -3.62 10.31 -11.07
N VAL A 24 -4.17 9.65 -12.11
CA VAL A 24 -4.60 8.25 -12.01
C VAL A 24 -3.43 7.32 -11.72
N ALA A 25 -2.29 7.53 -12.39
CA ALA A 25 -1.11 6.67 -12.24
C ALA A 25 -0.60 6.57 -10.79
N PRO A 26 -0.32 7.68 -10.06
CA PRO A 26 0.06 7.61 -8.66
C PRO A 26 -1.08 7.17 -7.73
N ALA A 27 -2.35 7.45 -8.07
CA ALA A 27 -3.49 6.96 -7.29
C ALA A 27 -3.60 5.43 -7.32
N VAL A 28 -3.36 4.81 -8.48
CA VAL A 28 -3.36 3.35 -8.64
C VAL A 28 -2.25 2.68 -7.84
N ILE A 29 -1.08 3.31 -7.71
CA ILE A 29 0.01 2.80 -6.85
C ILE A 29 -0.44 2.64 -5.40
N SER A 30 -1.34 3.49 -4.91
CA SER A 30 -1.84 3.38 -3.54
C SER A 30 -2.61 2.06 -3.31
N PHE A 31 -3.07 1.39 -4.37
CA PHE A 31 -3.76 0.10 -4.32
C PHE A 31 -2.84 -1.11 -4.52
N ILE A 32 -1.51 -0.91 -4.50
CA ILE A 32 -0.57 -2.03 -4.51
C ILE A 32 -0.75 -2.94 -3.29
N GLY A 33 -0.43 -4.22 -3.41
CA GLY A 33 -0.68 -5.26 -2.42
C GLY A 33 -1.75 -6.26 -2.84
N PHE A 34 -2.49 -6.01 -3.94
CA PHE A 34 -3.43 -6.99 -4.50
C PHE A 34 -2.72 -8.26 -5.01
N GLU A 35 -1.44 -8.15 -5.38
CA GLU A 35 -0.59 -9.27 -5.80
C GLU A 35 -0.44 -10.34 -4.70
N ILE A 36 -0.54 -9.94 -3.43
CA ILE A 36 -0.52 -10.86 -2.28
C ILE A 36 -1.68 -11.85 -2.38
N ALA A 37 -2.85 -11.43 -2.91
CA ALA A 37 -4.00 -12.32 -3.05
C ALA A 37 -3.71 -13.49 -4.01
N PHE A 38 -2.85 -13.31 -5.01
CA PHE A 38 -2.43 -14.38 -5.92
C PHE A 38 -1.50 -15.37 -5.23
N ILE A 39 -0.58 -14.88 -4.39
CA ILE A 39 0.33 -15.73 -3.61
C ILE A 39 -0.45 -16.54 -2.57
N LEU A 40 -1.46 -15.93 -1.95
CA LEU A 40 -2.31 -16.59 -0.96
C LEU A 40 -3.37 -17.50 -1.58
N TYR A 41 -3.61 -17.42 -2.89
CA TYR A 41 -4.65 -18.19 -3.59
C TYR A 41 -4.60 -19.70 -3.35
N PRO A 42 -3.43 -20.38 -3.33
CA PRO A 42 -3.35 -21.81 -3.03
C PRO A 42 -3.85 -22.18 -1.63
N TYR A 43 -3.74 -21.25 -0.67
CA TYR A 43 -4.14 -21.44 0.73
C TYR A 43 -5.64 -21.18 0.97
N LEU A 44 -6.39 -20.71 -0.04
CA LEU A 44 -7.82 -20.44 0.08
C LEU A 44 -8.65 -21.73 0.16
N LYS A 45 -9.51 -21.81 1.19
CA LYS A 45 -10.52 -22.87 1.33
C LYS A 45 -11.58 -22.81 0.23
N ASN A 46 -12.08 -21.61 -0.08
CA ASN A 46 -13.07 -21.39 -1.13
C ASN A 46 -12.50 -20.52 -2.25
N LYS A 47 -11.98 -21.17 -3.28
CA LYS A 47 -11.36 -20.50 -4.44
C LYS A 47 -12.37 -19.76 -5.33
N GLN A 48 -13.63 -20.21 -5.36
CA GLN A 48 -14.68 -19.56 -6.17
C GLN A 48 -15.03 -18.17 -5.65
N ALA A 49 -14.94 -17.96 -4.33
CA ALA A 49 -15.19 -16.68 -3.70
C ALA A 49 -14.01 -15.70 -3.80
N ALA A 50 -12.83 -16.13 -4.29
CA ALA A 50 -11.60 -15.33 -4.27
C ALA A 50 -11.76 -14.00 -5.01
N ALA A 51 -12.26 -14.02 -6.25
CA ALA A 51 -12.43 -12.82 -7.06
C ALA A 51 -13.39 -11.82 -6.40
N ARG A 52 -14.52 -12.31 -5.87
CA ARG A 52 -15.47 -11.46 -5.13
C ARG A 52 -14.82 -10.85 -3.88
N GLY A 53 -14.03 -11.63 -3.15
CA GLY A 53 -13.29 -11.14 -1.98
C GLY A 53 -12.33 -10.01 -2.33
N ILE A 54 -11.56 -10.16 -3.42
CA ILE A 54 -10.61 -9.14 -3.90
C ILE A 54 -11.34 -7.86 -4.28
N VAL A 55 -12.46 -7.94 -5.02
CA VAL A 55 -13.25 -6.76 -5.42
C VAL A 55 -13.82 -6.04 -4.21
N ILE A 56 -14.39 -6.78 -3.25
CA ILE A 56 -14.94 -6.20 -2.02
C ILE A 56 -13.84 -5.51 -1.22
N ALA A 57 -12.69 -6.17 -1.02
CA ALA A 57 -11.57 -5.60 -0.27
C ALA A 57 -11.08 -4.29 -0.91
N ASN A 58 -10.83 -4.28 -2.22
CA ASN A 58 -10.39 -3.06 -2.92
C ASN A 58 -11.45 -1.95 -2.91
N THR A 59 -12.73 -2.29 -2.97
CA THR A 59 -13.81 -1.30 -2.89
C THR A 59 -13.85 -0.64 -1.50
N ILE A 60 -13.65 -1.42 -0.44
CA ILE A 60 -13.57 -0.89 0.92
C ILE A 60 -12.34 0.03 1.04
N THR A 61 -11.18 -0.40 0.54
CA THR A 61 -9.96 0.43 0.51
C THR A 61 -10.19 1.74 -0.23
N LEU A 62 -10.86 1.69 -1.38
CA LEU A 62 -11.20 2.86 -2.18
C LEU A 62 -12.05 3.86 -1.39
N LEU A 63 -13.09 3.40 -0.71
CA LEU A 63 -13.96 4.26 0.09
C LEU A 63 -13.19 4.92 1.25
N VAL A 64 -12.31 4.16 1.91
CA VAL A 64 -11.47 4.69 3.00
C VAL A 64 -10.49 5.75 2.46
N TYR A 65 -9.80 5.48 1.37
CA TYR A 65 -8.88 6.44 0.76
C TYR A 65 -9.60 7.69 0.27
N LEU A 66 -10.74 7.53 -0.39
CA LEU A 66 -11.58 8.65 -0.81
C LEU A 66 -11.96 9.53 0.37
N GLN A 67 -12.42 8.92 1.47
CA GLN A 67 -12.81 9.67 2.68
C GLN A 67 -11.63 10.44 3.27
N ILE A 68 -10.44 9.83 3.34
CA ILE A 68 -9.23 10.49 3.85
C ILE A 68 -8.82 11.64 2.92
N THR A 69 -8.76 11.41 1.62
CA THR A 69 -8.38 12.42 0.63
C THR A 69 -9.33 13.62 0.66
N LEU A 70 -10.64 13.39 0.69
CA LEU A 70 -11.63 14.46 0.82
C LEU A 70 -11.46 15.24 2.12
N SER A 71 -11.17 14.55 3.23
CA SER A 71 -10.93 15.20 4.52
C SER A 71 -9.67 16.09 4.48
N CYS A 72 -8.61 15.64 3.79
CA CYS A 72 -7.39 16.43 3.61
C CYS A 72 -7.64 17.66 2.71
N PHE A 73 -8.32 17.52 1.58
CA PHE A 73 -8.64 18.65 0.69
C PHE A 73 -9.61 19.66 1.29
N LEU A 74 -10.43 19.24 2.26
CA LEU A 74 -11.29 20.14 3.02
C LEU A 74 -10.53 20.96 4.07
N TYR A 75 -9.42 20.44 4.59
CA TYR A 75 -8.71 21.06 5.70
C TYR A 75 -7.48 21.87 5.27
N PHE A 76 -6.72 21.35 4.30
CA PHE A 76 -5.51 21.98 3.80
C PHE A 76 -5.78 22.77 2.52
N SER A 77 -5.12 23.93 2.39
CA SER A 77 -5.13 24.66 1.13
C SER A 77 -4.37 23.89 0.02
N PRO A 78 -4.69 24.12 -1.27
CA PRO A 78 -4.03 23.42 -2.38
C PRO A 78 -2.50 23.59 -2.41
N ASP A 79 -1.99 24.74 -1.99
CA ASP A 79 -0.55 25.01 -1.95
C ASP A 79 0.13 24.41 -0.70
N GLU A 80 -0.60 24.29 0.41
CA GLU A 80 -0.08 23.72 1.64
C GLU A 80 0.06 22.20 1.54
N ILE A 81 -0.97 21.51 1.04
CA ILE A 81 -1.01 20.04 1.02
C ILE A 81 0.13 19.43 0.20
N THR A 82 0.61 20.12 -0.83
CA THR A 82 1.74 19.67 -1.65
C THR A 82 3.09 19.70 -0.93
N ASN A 83 3.21 20.47 0.15
CA ASN A 83 4.42 20.58 0.96
C ASN A 83 4.42 19.62 2.17
N LEU A 84 3.30 18.91 2.40
CA LEU A 84 3.16 17.98 3.52
C LEU A 84 3.59 16.57 3.11
N LEU A 85 4.62 16.04 3.77
CA LEU A 85 5.04 14.63 3.61
C LEU A 85 3.97 13.64 4.09
N TRP A 86 3.24 14.00 5.16
CA TRP A 86 2.26 13.11 5.80
C TRP A 86 0.93 13.82 6.09
N PRO A 87 0.14 14.15 5.05
CA PRO A 87 -1.09 14.94 5.20
C PRO A 87 -2.06 14.35 6.24
N THR A 88 -2.23 13.02 6.23
CA THR A 88 -3.12 12.30 7.15
C THR A 88 -2.72 12.45 8.62
N LEU A 89 -1.40 12.41 8.92
CA LEU A 89 -0.92 12.60 10.30
C LEU A 89 -1.08 14.06 10.72
N THR A 90 -0.75 15.00 9.82
CA THR A 90 -0.92 16.44 10.08
C THR A 90 -2.37 16.81 10.34
N LEU A 91 -3.32 16.16 9.67
CA LEU A 91 -4.76 16.38 9.86
C LEU A 91 -5.23 16.07 11.30
N VAL A 92 -4.55 15.16 11.99
CA VAL A 92 -4.92 14.71 13.34
C VAL A 92 -4.23 15.54 14.43
N LYS A 93 -3.09 16.17 14.14
CA LYS A 93 -2.35 17.03 15.09
C LYS A 93 -3.18 18.09 15.82
N PRO A 94 -4.04 18.88 15.16
CA PRO A 94 -4.79 19.96 15.80
C PRO A 94 -5.95 19.45 16.69
N ILE A 95 -6.23 18.15 16.70
CA ILE A 95 -7.31 17.58 17.53
C ILE A 95 -6.85 17.54 18.98
N HIS A 96 -7.33 18.49 19.79
CA HIS A 96 -7.09 18.53 21.23
C HIS A 96 -8.34 18.11 22.00
N PHE A 97 -8.16 17.15 22.90
CA PHE A 97 -9.19 16.78 23.87
C PHE A 97 -8.78 17.30 25.25
N PRO A 98 -9.74 17.70 26.10
CA PRO A 98 -9.42 18.24 27.44
C PRO A 98 -8.66 17.25 28.34
N PHE A 99 -8.72 15.95 28.04
CA PHE A 99 -8.00 14.90 28.78
C PHE A 99 -6.68 14.46 28.12
N PHE A 100 -6.46 14.76 26.84
CA PHE A 100 -5.28 14.32 26.09
C PHE A 100 -4.49 15.51 25.59
N GLU A 101 -3.29 15.68 26.15
CA GLU A 101 -2.35 16.74 25.78
C GLU A 101 -1.90 16.61 24.31
N ARG A 102 -1.76 15.36 23.80
CA ARG A 102 -1.39 15.06 22.40
C ARG A 102 -2.16 13.85 21.86
N PHE A 103 -3.34 14.08 21.27
CA PHE A 103 -4.16 13.03 20.66
C PHE A 103 -3.44 12.27 19.53
N GLU A 104 -2.52 12.95 18.82
CA GLU A 104 -1.68 12.36 17.78
C GLU A 104 -0.97 11.07 18.24
N ILE A 105 -0.55 10.98 19.52
CA ILE A 105 0.15 9.80 20.06
C ILE A 105 -0.79 8.58 20.09
N LEU A 106 -2.04 8.78 20.48
CA LEU A 106 -3.05 7.72 20.49
C LEU A 106 -3.36 7.27 19.05
N PHE A 107 -3.52 8.22 18.14
CA PHE A 107 -3.71 7.92 16.72
C PHE A 107 -2.55 7.10 16.15
N LEU A 108 -1.30 7.50 16.43
CA LEU A 108 -0.12 6.78 15.98
C LEU A 108 -0.08 5.34 16.52
N SER A 109 -0.52 5.14 17.76
CA SER A 109 -0.60 3.81 18.37
C SER A 109 -1.57 2.89 17.62
N PHE A 110 -2.75 3.41 17.24
CA PHE A 110 -3.68 2.68 16.37
C PHE A 110 -3.13 2.50 14.95
N TYR A 111 -2.44 3.50 14.43
CA TYR A 111 -1.83 3.47 13.12
C TYR A 111 -0.78 2.36 12.99
N MET A 112 -0.05 2.05 14.08
CA MET A 112 0.88 0.92 14.11
C MET A 112 0.19 -0.43 13.91
N PHE A 113 -1.03 -0.62 14.41
CA PHE A 113 -1.80 -1.84 14.13
C PHE A 113 -2.16 -1.94 12.66
N ILE A 114 -2.60 -0.84 12.05
CA ILE A 114 -2.88 -0.80 10.60
C ILE A 114 -1.61 -1.14 9.82
N PHE A 115 -0.48 -0.54 10.16
CA PHE A 115 0.81 -0.84 9.52
C PHE A 115 1.18 -2.33 9.63
N SER A 116 0.94 -2.96 10.80
CA SER A 116 1.22 -4.38 11.01
C SER A 116 0.45 -5.30 10.05
N THR A 117 -0.77 -4.90 9.63
CA THR A 117 -1.56 -5.68 8.68
C THR A 117 -0.96 -5.75 7.28
N SER A 118 -0.08 -4.81 6.92
CA SER A 118 0.67 -4.84 5.66
C SER A 118 2.06 -5.46 5.83
N PHE A 119 2.69 -5.17 6.96
CA PHE A 119 4.06 -5.64 7.25
C PHE A 119 4.13 -7.15 7.50
N LEU A 120 3.21 -7.71 8.30
CA LEU A 120 3.25 -9.12 8.67
C LEU A 120 3.02 -10.07 7.47
N PRO A 121 2.02 -9.85 6.59
CA PRO A 121 1.87 -10.67 5.39
C PRO A 121 3.09 -10.60 4.47
N SER A 122 3.72 -9.42 4.36
CA SER A 122 4.92 -9.24 3.53
C SER A 122 6.08 -10.10 4.04
N ILE A 123 6.35 -10.09 5.36
CA ILE A 123 7.37 -10.95 5.97
C ILE A 123 7.04 -12.43 5.78
N PHE A 124 5.77 -12.80 5.97
CA PHE A 124 5.31 -14.17 5.80
C PHE A 124 5.58 -14.66 4.38
N ILE A 125 5.21 -13.87 3.37
CA ILE A 125 5.41 -14.19 1.96
C ILE A 125 6.90 -14.34 1.64
N VAL A 126 7.73 -13.40 2.06
CA VAL A 126 9.19 -13.46 1.79
C VAL A 126 9.79 -14.73 2.40
N THR A 127 9.45 -15.02 3.65
CA THR A 127 9.94 -16.22 4.35
C THR A 127 9.49 -17.50 3.67
N GLU A 128 8.20 -17.59 3.33
CA GLU A 128 7.63 -18.79 2.73
C GLU A 128 8.25 -19.06 1.34
N ASN A 129 8.49 -18.01 0.55
CA ASN A 129 9.19 -18.14 -0.73
C ASN A 129 10.64 -18.62 -0.55
N ILE A 130 11.37 -18.11 0.45
CA ILE A 130 12.73 -18.59 0.76
C ILE A 130 12.69 -20.06 1.18
N ASN A 131 11.75 -20.44 2.04
CA ASN A 131 11.58 -21.82 2.51
C ASN A 131 11.31 -22.78 1.36
N GLN A 132 10.44 -22.40 0.42
CA GLN A 132 10.14 -23.17 -0.78
C GLN A 132 11.36 -23.27 -1.72
N PHE A 133 12.12 -22.19 -1.90
CA PHE A 133 13.33 -22.18 -2.72
C PHE A 133 14.41 -23.13 -2.19
N PHE A 134 14.58 -23.19 -0.88
CA PHE A 134 15.53 -24.11 -0.23
C PHE A 134 14.95 -25.50 0.07
N GLY A 135 13.68 -25.76 -0.28
CA GLY A 135 13.00 -27.03 -0.03
C GLY A 135 12.84 -27.38 1.46
N LYS A 136 12.91 -26.40 2.36
CA LYS A 136 12.82 -26.59 3.81
C LYS A 136 11.48 -26.12 4.33
N GLN A 137 10.68 -27.04 4.86
CA GLN A 137 9.42 -26.71 5.51
C GLN A 137 9.65 -26.20 6.94
N ASN A 138 8.97 -25.13 7.35
CA ASN A 138 9.02 -24.55 8.69
C ASN A 138 10.41 -24.07 9.16
N TRP A 139 11.28 -23.66 8.24
CA TRP A 139 12.58 -23.10 8.61
C TRP A 139 12.40 -21.68 9.16
N GLN A 140 12.72 -21.49 10.45
CA GLN A 140 12.54 -20.20 11.14
C GLN A 140 13.73 -19.24 10.93
N LEU A 141 14.86 -19.73 10.43
CA LEU A 141 16.07 -18.93 10.25
C LEU A 141 15.86 -17.70 9.32
N PRO A 142 15.16 -17.80 8.17
CA PRO A 142 14.95 -16.64 7.32
C PRO A 142 14.16 -15.52 8.00
N ILE A 143 13.17 -15.85 8.85
CA ILE A 143 12.43 -14.86 9.64
C ILE A 143 13.39 -14.16 10.60
N CYS A 144 14.18 -14.93 11.36
CA CYS A 144 15.11 -14.38 12.34
C CYS A 144 16.15 -13.46 11.69
N ILE A 145 16.69 -13.86 10.53
CA ILE A 145 17.64 -13.04 9.76
C ILE A 145 16.97 -11.77 9.26
N LEU A 146 15.78 -11.88 8.65
CA LEU A 146 15.05 -10.73 8.11
C LEU A 146 14.70 -9.71 9.19
N LEU A 147 14.17 -10.16 10.33
CA LEU A 147 13.85 -9.28 11.46
C LEU A 147 15.10 -8.64 12.05
N SER A 148 16.20 -9.39 12.18
CA SER A 148 17.48 -8.86 12.66
C SER A 148 18.04 -7.79 11.72
N LEU A 149 17.93 -8.01 10.40
CA LEU A 149 18.36 -7.03 9.39
C LEU A 149 17.52 -5.75 9.44
N ILE A 150 16.19 -5.87 9.56
CA ILE A 150 15.29 -4.71 9.68
C ILE A 150 15.63 -3.91 10.94
N LEU A 151 15.83 -4.60 12.07
CA LEU A 151 16.20 -3.95 13.33
C LEU A 151 17.56 -3.24 13.21
N ALA A 152 18.57 -3.92 12.67
CA ALA A 152 19.91 -3.33 12.47
C ALA A 152 19.87 -2.11 11.54
N ALA A 153 19.11 -2.19 10.44
CA ALA A 153 18.93 -1.06 9.52
C ALA A 153 18.28 0.15 10.21
N SER A 154 17.30 -0.09 11.09
CA SER A 154 16.63 0.97 11.85
C SER A 154 17.57 1.71 12.82
N PHE A 155 18.62 1.06 13.33
CA PHE A 155 19.59 1.71 14.21
C PHE A 155 20.70 2.45 13.45
N VAL A 156 21.06 1.96 12.26
CA VAL A 156 22.16 2.51 11.47
C VAL A 156 21.71 3.71 10.63
N TYR A 157 20.46 3.72 10.18
CA TYR A 157 19.99 4.69 9.20
C TYR A 157 18.75 5.45 9.68
N ILE A 158 18.94 6.73 10.02
CA ILE A 158 17.88 7.69 10.26
C ILE A 158 17.85 8.66 9.07
N PRO A 159 16.91 8.50 8.13
CA PRO A 159 16.89 9.30 6.91
C PRO A 159 16.53 10.77 7.20
N THR A 160 17.20 11.68 6.51
CA THR A 160 16.80 13.10 6.45
C THR A 160 15.57 13.29 5.56
N HIS A 161 14.91 14.45 5.64
CA HIS A 161 13.72 14.75 4.82
C HIS A 161 13.95 14.55 3.31
N SER A 162 15.08 15.01 2.78
CA SER A 162 15.40 14.84 1.36
C SER A 162 15.63 13.37 0.98
N GLN A 163 16.20 12.58 1.88
CA GLN A 163 16.40 11.15 1.67
C GLN A 163 15.06 10.41 1.66
N LEU A 164 14.11 10.78 2.53
CA LEU A 164 12.76 10.22 2.53
C LEU A 164 12.02 10.46 1.21
N GLU A 165 12.15 11.64 0.61
CA GLU A 165 11.55 11.93 -0.70
C GLU A 165 12.15 11.06 -1.81
N VAL A 166 13.48 10.87 -1.79
CA VAL A 166 14.16 9.99 -2.75
C VAL A 166 13.71 8.55 -2.56
N MET A 167 13.65 8.06 -1.33
CA MET A 167 13.13 6.72 -1.01
C MET A 167 11.69 6.53 -1.47
N SER A 168 10.83 7.53 -1.28
CA SER A 168 9.45 7.51 -1.77
C SER A 168 9.39 7.42 -3.29
N LYS A 169 10.28 8.13 -4.02
CA LYS A 169 10.37 8.02 -5.48
C LYS A 169 10.79 6.62 -5.93
N TRP A 170 11.78 6.01 -5.28
CA TRP A 170 12.18 4.62 -5.55
C TRP A 170 11.03 3.65 -5.30
N TRP A 171 10.34 3.79 -4.17
CA TRP A 171 9.19 2.96 -3.84
C TRP A 171 8.07 3.06 -4.89
N ASN A 172 7.77 4.27 -5.37
CA ASN A 172 6.79 4.47 -6.42
C ASN A 172 7.22 3.81 -7.75
N TRP A 173 8.51 3.88 -8.09
CA TRP A 173 9.06 3.19 -9.26
C TRP A 173 8.93 1.67 -9.15
N ASP A 174 9.30 1.10 -8.02
CA ASP A 174 9.15 -0.33 -7.75
C ASP A 174 7.68 -0.74 -7.84
N ALA A 175 6.78 0.07 -7.28
CA ALA A 175 5.35 -0.16 -7.35
C ALA A 175 4.81 -0.15 -8.78
N TYR A 176 5.26 0.78 -9.63
CA TYR A 176 4.92 0.79 -11.05
C TYR A 176 5.36 -0.49 -11.76
N ILE A 177 6.58 -0.96 -11.46
CA ILE A 177 7.12 -2.19 -12.04
C ILE A 177 6.24 -3.38 -11.63
N VAL A 178 5.94 -3.54 -10.35
CA VAL A 178 5.10 -4.63 -9.85
C VAL A 178 3.71 -4.56 -10.49
N PHE A 179 3.06 -3.39 -10.48
CA PHE A 179 1.72 -3.21 -11.01
C PHE A 179 1.62 -3.56 -12.51
N CYS A 180 2.60 -3.16 -13.33
CA CYS A 180 2.59 -3.44 -14.76
C CYS A 180 3.09 -4.84 -15.11
N PHE A 181 4.17 -5.29 -14.46
CA PHE A 181 4.88 -6.51 -14.84
C PHE A 181 4.21 -7.77 -14.28
N PHE A 182 3.68 -7.70 -13.05
CA PHE A 182 3.08 -8.86 -12.39
C PHE A 182 1.88 -9.45 -13.18
N PRO A 183 0.88 -8.65 -13.62
CA PRO A 183 -0.25 -9.18 -14.39
C PRO A 183 0.19 -9.74 -15.75
N VAL A 184 1.13 -9.08 -16.42
CA VAL A 184 1.63 -9.50 -17.74
C VAL A 184 2.37 -10.84 -17.64
N LEU A 185 3.27 -10.98 -16.67
CA LEU A 185 3.97 -12.25 -16.43
C LEU A 185 3.00 -13.37 -16.06
N PHE A 186 2.05 -13.10 -15.16
CA PHE A 186 1.08 -14.09 -14.74
C PHE A 186 0.20 -14.56 -15.91
N PHE A 187 -0.25 -13.62 -16.76
CA PHE A 187 -1.01 -13.93 -17.96
C PHE A 187 -0.23 -14.77 -18.97
N LEU A 188 1.05 -14.42 -19.22
CA LEU A 188 1.93 -15.20 -20.09
C LEU A 188 2.16 -16.61 -19.55
N TYR A 189 2.46 -16.74 -18.26
CA TYR A 189 2.64 -18.02 -17.59
C TYR A 189 1.39 -18.90 -17.71
N ALA A 190 0.21 -18.36 -17.40
CA ALA A 190 -1.05 -19.08 -17.49
C ALA A 190 -1.36 -19.54 -18.93
N THR A 191 -1.09 -18.71 -19.92
CA THR A 191 -1.32 -19.03 -21.35
C THR A 191 -0.35 -20.11 -21.85
N LEU A 192 0.93 -20.04 -21.45
CA LEU A 192 1.93 -21.06 -21.80
C LEU A 192 1.64 -22.40 -21.11
N TYR A 193 1.28 -22.37 -19.82
CA TYR A 193 0.94 -23.57 -19.06
C TYR A 193 -0.28 -24.30 -19.63
N THR A 194 -1.35 -23.55 -19.96
CA THR A 194 -2.56 -24.12 -20.56
C THR A 194 -2.29 -24.72 -21.94
N ARG A 195 -1.54 -24.01 -22.80
CA ARG A 195 -1.10 -24.54 -24.12
C ARG A 195 -0.24 -25.80 -24.00
N TRP A 196 0.66 -25.85 -23.02
CA TRP A 196 1.50 -27.03 -22.79
C TRP A 196 0.71 -28.23 -22.30
N LYS A 197 -0.26 -28.02 -21.39
CA LYS A 197 -1.15 -29.08 -20.91
C LYS A 197 -2.05 -29.62 -22.02
N GLN A 198 -2.62 -28.73 -22.85
CA GLN A 198 -3.46 -29.13 -24.00
C GLN A 198 -2.70 -30.00 -25.02
N ARG A 199 -1.40 -29.71 -25.26
CA ARG A 199 -0.54 -30.51 -26.14
C ARG A 199 -0.18 -31.91 -25.59
N LYS A 200 -0.33 -32.17 -24.29
CA LYS A 200 -0.08 -33.49 -23.68
C LYS A 200 -1.34 -34.37 -23.61
N THR A 201 -2.51 -33.79 -23.82
CA THR A 201 -3.83 -34.47 -23.81
C THR A 201 -4.36 -34.81 -25.20
N VAL A 202 -3.62 -34.47 -26.26
CA VAL A 202 -3.84 -34.88 -27.66
C VAL A 202 -2.72 -35.84 -28.03
#